data_AF-A0A833YEY6-F1
#
_entry.id   AF-A0A833YEY6-F1
#
_cell.length_a   1.000
_cell.length_b   1.000
_cell.length_c   1.000
_cell.angle_alpha   90.00
_cell.angle_beta   90.00
_cell.angle_gamma   90.00
#
_symmetry.space_group_name_H-M   'P 1'
#
loop_
_entity.id
_entity.type
_entity.pdbx_description
1 polymer ?
#
loop_
_entity_poly.entity_id
_entity_poly.type
_entity_poly.pdbx_seq_one_letter_code
_entity_poly.pdbx_strand_id
1 'polypeptide(L)'
;MHALWECPAANDIWFEVGGCVQKWGRTEDDFMLLWGKFMGRMSIKQLEEMVVLLRKVWLRRNEFVFEKKLGCPKRLVKTAIEDLLEYKTAQTPTKQAGQGHNSIEMSVLKWEKPECGWVKVNWYASINLKERRMGAGIIIRDEEGEALVAVCDQKTNVDSPMVAESLALRMAVELCSDLNIHKAVFEGDAKVVIEAVKSSEEENSAYGSLVDDVKFFFKHRPDWYISLHTEKKI
;
A
#
# COMPACT_ATOMS: atom_id res chain seq x y z
N MET A 1 -10.77 -9.19 7.09
CA MET A 1 -10.85 -8.89 8.54
C MET A 1 -10.25 -9.97 9.44
N HIS A 2 -10.46 -11.25 9.12
CA HIS A 2 -9.89 -12.39 9.85
C HIS A 2 -8.49 -12.21 10.47
N ALA A 3 -7.48 -11.86 9.65
CA ALA A 3 -6.09 -11.77 10.09
C ALA A 3 -5.81 -10.62 11.09
N LEU A 4 -6.66 -9.59 11.12
CA LEU A 4 -6.47 -8.40 11.96
C LEU A 4 -7.36 -8.43 13.21
N TRP A 5 -8.56 -8.99 13.12
CA TRP A 5 -9.58 -8.81 14.16
C TRP A 5 -10.16 -10.12 14.69
N GLU A 6 -10.56 -11.05 13.83
CA GLU A 6 -11.37 -12.20 14.25
C GLU A 6 -10.54 -13.39 14.74
N CYS A 7 -9.35 -13.61 14.17
CA CYS A 7 -8.62 -14.85 14.38
C CYS A 7 -8.10 -15.00 15.82
N PRO A 8 -8.00 -16.22 16.37
CA PRO A 8 -7.51 -16.44 17.74
C PRO A 8 -6.15 -15.81 18.00
N ALA A 9 -5.22 -15.92 17.05
CA ALA A 9 -3.88 -15.34 17.19
C ALA A 9 -3.88 -13.80 17.30
N ALA A 10 -4.84 -13.12 16.66
CA ALA A 10 -5.04 -11.68 16.81
C ALA A 10 -5.76 -11.36 18.13
N ASN A 11 -6.74 -12.18 18.55
CA ASN A 11 -7.45 -12.01 19.81
C ASN A 11 -6.54 -12.02 21.04
N ASP A 12 -5.49 -12.85 21.04
CA ASP A 12 -4.49 -12.83 22.11
C ASP A 12 -3.83 -11.45 22.27
N ILE A 13 -3.61 -10.74 21.16
CA ILE A 13 -3.08 -9.36 21.19
C ILE A 13 -4.13 -8.42 21.75
N TRP A 14 -5.36 -8.49 21.23
CA TRP A 14 -6.45 -7.61 21.67
C TRP A 14 -6.83 -7.81 23.15
N PHE A 15 -6.56 -8.99 23.71
CA PHE A 15 -6.66 -9.26 25.14
C PHE A 15 -5.57 -8.53 25.93
N GLU A 16 -4.32 -8.56 25.46
CA GLU A 16 -3.16 -7.92 26.11
C GLU A 16 -3.20 -6.39 26.06
N VAL A 17 -3.80 -5.80 25.02
CA VAL A 17 -4.00 -4.34 24.90
C VAL A 17 -4.91 -3.80 26.02
N GLY A 18 -5.86 -4.61 26.48
CA GLY A 18 -6.82 -4.22 27.52
C GLY A 18 -7.84 -3.17 27.08
N GLY A 19 -8.49 -2.53 28.06
CA GLY A 19 -9.41 -1.41 27.82
C GLY A 19 -10.74 -1.80 27.16
N CYS A 20 -11.32 -0.88 26.39
CA CYS A 20 -12.64 -1.09 25.76
C CYS A 20 -12.58 -2.14 24.63
N VAL A 21 -11.46 -2.22 23.90
CA VAL A 21 -11.24 -3.12 22.75
C VAL A 21 -11.32 -4.59 23.14
N GLN A 22 -10.87 -4.93 24.35
CA GLN A 22 -10.98 -6.29 24.90
C GLN A 22 -12.43 -6.75 25.04
N LYS A 23 -13.36 -5.82 25.28
CA LYS A 23 -14.79 -6.10 25.49
C LYS A 23 -15.60 -6.12 24.18
N TRP A 24 -14.99 -5.80 23.05
CA TRP A 24 -15.70 -5.71 21.79
C TRP A 24 -15.89 -7.08 21.16
N GLY A 25 -17.07 -7.28 20.57
CA GLY A 25 -17.33 -8.46 19.76
C GLY A 25 -16.38 -8.54 18.58
N ARG A 26 -16.00 -9.77 18.21
CA ARG A 26 -15.18 -10.07 17.03
C ARG A 26 -16.05 -10.42 15.83
N THR A 27 -17.09 -9.62 15.63
CA THR A 27 -18.16 -9.87 14.68
C THR A 27 -18.07 -9.01 13.43
N GLU A 28 -17.18 -8.01 13.41
CA GLU A 28 -16.97 -7.17 12.24
C GLU A 28 -16.14 -7.92 11.20
N ASP A 29 -16.73 -8.16 10.05
CA ASP A 29 -16.12 -8.77 8.85
C ASP A 29 -15.61 -7.72 7.85
N ASP A 30 -16.02 -6.45 8.01
CA ASP A 30 -15.56 -5.31 7.25
C ASP A 30 -14.63 -4.36 8.04
N PHE A 31 -13.52 -3.97 7.41
CA PHE A 31 -12.51 -3.10 8.04
C PHE A 31 -13.00 -1.67 8.21
N MET A 32 -13.78 -1.14 7.24
CA MET A 32 -14.28 0.23 7.30
C MET A 32 -15.32 0.38 8.41
N LEU A 33 -16.17 -0.63 8.62
CA LEU A 33 -17.09 -0.68 9.76
C LEU A 33 -16.35 -0.72 11.10
N LEU A 34 -15.31 -1.56 11.21
CA LEU A 34 -14.46 -1.59 12.40
C LEU A 34 -13.79 -0.23 12.64
N TRP A 35 -13.21 0.36 11.60
CA TRP A 35 -12.52 1.64 11.67
C TRP A 35 -13.47 2.77 12.06
N GLY A 36 -14.68 2.79 11.50
CA GLY A 36 -15.76 3.71 11.90
C GLY A 36 -16.13 3.57 13.37
N LYS A 37 -16.16 2.35 13.92
CA LYS A 37 -16.37 2.11 15.36
C LYS A 37 -15.23 2.64 16.22
N PHE A 38 -13.97 2.52 15.79
CA PHE A 38 -12.85 3.14 16.48
C PHE A 38 -12.99 4.66 16.48
N MET A 39 -13.20 5.26 15.32
CA MET A 39 -13.36 6.71 15.16
C MET A 39 -14.48 7.28 16.03
N GLY A 40 -15.60 6.58 16.15
CA GLY A 40 -16.74 7.02 16.96
C GLY A 40 -16.61 6.81 18.47
N ARG A 41 -15.61 6.05 18.94
CA ARG A 41 -15.51 5.63 20.36
C ARG A 41 -14.16 5.92 21.02
N MET A 42 -13.19 6.42 20.28
CA MET A 42 -11.82 6.60 20.73
C MET A 42 -11.34 8.03 20.45
N SER A 43 -10.45 8.52 21.30
CA SER A 43 -9.72 9.76 21.04
C SER A 43 -8.67 9.55 19.94
N ILE A 44 -8.21 10.64 19.31
CA ILE A 44 -7.15 10.60 18.28
C ILE A 44 -5.90 9.88 18.78
N LYS A 45 -5.49 10.11 20.05
CA LYS A 45 -4.34 9.42 20.64
C LYS A 45 -4.51 7.91 20.70
N GLN A 46 -5.71 7.45 21.03
CA GLN A 46 -6.03 6.02 21.03
C GLN A 46 -6.11 5.46 19.61
N LEU A 47 -6.61 6.24 18.64
CA LEU A 47 -6.60 5.85 17.23
C LEU A 47 -5.18 5.64 16.70
N GLU A 48 -4.24 6.52 17.05
CA GLU A 48 -2.82 6.36 16.71
C GLU A 48 -2.26 5.03 17.24
N GLU A 49 -2.52 4.71 18.52
CA GLU A 49 -2.13 3.43 19.13
C GLU A 49 -2.75 2.24 18.39
N MET A 50 -4.05 2.33 18.06
CA MET A 50 -4.76 1.27 17.34
C MET A 50 -4.21 1.04 15.93
N VAL A 51 -3.82 2.09 15.20
CA VAL A 51 -3.19 1.96 13.87
C VAL A 51 -1.86 1.22 13.95
N VAL A 52 -1.02 1.58 14.93
CA VAL A 52 0.28 0.91 15.11
C VAL A 52 0.08 -0.55 15.54
N LEU A 53 -0.90 -0.83 16.40
CA LEU A 53 -1.25 -2.20 16.80
C LEU A 53 -1.76 -3.03 15.61
N LEU A 54 -2.69 -2.50 14.81
CA LEU A 54 -3.19 -3.17 13.60
C LEU A 54 -2.04 -3.50 12.63
N ARG A 55 -1.11 -2.55 12.43
CA ARG A 55 0.10 -2.77 11.63
C ARG A 55 0.97 -3.88 12.21
N LYS A 56 1.22 -3.88 13.53
CA LYS A 56 2.03 -4.91 14.19
C LYS A 56 1.37 -6.29 14.15
N VAL A 57 0.04 -6.37 14.29
CA VAL A 57 -0.74 -7.62 14.13
C VAL A 57 -0.55 -8.17 12.72
N TRP A 58 -0.68 -7.32 11.69
CA TRP A 58 -0.42 -7.69 10.30
C TRP A 58 1.00 -8.23 10.09
N LEU A 59 2.00 -7.52 10.60
CA LEU A 59 3.40 -7.91 10.47
C LEU A 59 3.71 -9.23 11.17
N ARG A 60 3.17 -9.46 12.39
CA ARG A 60 3.32 -10.74 13.10
C ARG A 60 2.72 -11.90 12.30
N ARG A 61 1.57 -11.69 11.65
CA ARG A 61 0.99 -12.69 10.76
C ARG A 61 1.89 -12.95 9.56
N ASN A 62 2.46 -11.92 8.96
CA ASN A 62 3.36 -12.08 7.81
C ASN A 62 4.64 -12.83 8.20
N GLU A 63 5.26 -12.48 9.32
CA GLU A 63 6.41 -13.20 9.87
C GLU A 63 6.07 -14.69 10.09
N PHE A 64 4.88 -14.99 10.59
CA PHE A 64 4.43 -16.38 10.73
C PHE A 64 4.24 -17.08 9.37
N VAL A 65 3.64 -16.41 8.38
CA VAL A 65 3.39 -17.01 7.07
C VAL A 65 4.70 -17.29 6.33
N PHE A 66 5.61 -16.32 6.31
CA PHE A 66 6.84 -16.34 5.51
C PHE A 66 8.02 -16.97 6.24
N GLU A 67 8.16 -16.76 7.55
CA GLU A 67 9.31 -17.24 8.34
C GLU A 67 8.95 -18.34 9.34
N LYS A 68 7.67 -18.71 9.47
CA LYS A 68 7.17 -19.69 10.46
C LYS A 68 7.45 -19.33 11.91
N LYS A 69 7.65 -18.04 12.20
CA LYS A 69 7.85 -17.51 13.56
C LYS A 69 6.59 -16.80 14.03
N LEU A 70 6.11 -17.17 15.21
CA LEU A 70 5.01 -16.46 15.86
C LEU A 70 5.53 -15.70 17.08
N GLY A 71 5.62 -14.38 16.95
CA GLY A 71 6.06 -13.51 18.04
C GLY A 71 5.12 -13.55 19.26
N CYS A 72 5.65 -13.18 20.43
CA CYS A 72 4.87 -13.08 21.68
C CYS A 72 3.94 -11.84 21.66
N PRO A 73 2.63 -11.99 21.98
CA PRO A 73 1.68 -10.87 22.01
C PRO A 73 2.09 -9.70 22.91
N LYS A 74 2.58 -9.97 24.14
CA LYS A 74 3.05 -8.92 25.07
C LYS A 74 4.20 -8.10 24.52
N ARG A 75 5.16 -8.78 23.87
CA ARG A 75 6.31 -8.10 23.22
C ARG A 75 5.83 -7.25 22.05
N LEU A 76 4.84 -7.73 21.30
CA LEU A 76 4.25 -6.97 20.20
C LEU A 76 3.57 -5.69 20.70
N VAL A 77 2.71 -5.76 21.71
CA VAL A 77 2.05 -4.58 22.29
C VAL A 77 3.08 -3.60 22.83
N LYS A 78 4.10 -4.09 23.55
CA LYS A 78 5.18 -3.24 24.07
C LYS A 78 5.92 -2.51 22.94
N THR A 79 6.35 -3.23 21.91
CA THR A 79 7.05 -2.62 20.76
C THR A 79 6.15 -1.68 19.97
N ALA A 80 4.84 -1.91 19.90
CA ALA A 80 3.90 -0.98 19.27
C ALA A 80 3.91 0.40 19.97
N ILE A 81 3.94 0.40 21.30
CA ILE A 81 4.00 1.63 22.10
C ILE A 81 5.36 2.32 21.94
N GLU A 82 6.45 1.55 21.96
CA GLU A 82 7.82 2.05 21.77
C GLU A 82 7.99 2.69 20.38
N ASP A 83 7.55 2.01 19.31
CA ASP A 83 7.58 2.53 17.93
C ASP A 83 6.79 3.85 17.81
N LEU A 84 5.60 3.93 18.43
CA LEU A 84 4.77 5.14 18.37
C LEU A 84 5.44 6.31 19.12
N LEU A 85 6.08 6.03 20.24
CA LEU A 85 6.84 7.03 21.00
C LEU A 85 8.04 7.52 20.20
N GLU A 86 8.82 6.60 19.62
CA GLU A 86 9.97 6.90 18.78
C GLU A 86 9.57 7.77 17.58
N TYR A 87 8.49 7.41 16.88
CA TYR A 87 7.93 8.19 15.78
C TYR A 87 7.59 9.62 16.20
N LYS A 88 6.90 9.80 17.35
CA LYS A 88 6.54 11.13 17.86
C LYS A 88 7.76 11.96 18.26
N THR A 89 8.77 11.33 18.84
CA THR A 89 10.04 11.99 19.19
C THR A 89 10.79 12.43 17.93
N ALA A 90 10.87 11.58 16.91
CA ALA A 90 11.55 11.89 15.65
C ALA A 90 10.89 13.03 14.86
N GLN A 91 9.59 13.25 15.03
CA GLN A 91 8.87 14.36 14.41
C GLN A 91 8.98 15.69 15.15
N THR A 92 9.50 15.70 16.38
CA THR A 92 9.70 16.94 17.12
C THR A 92 10.97 17.60 16.61
N PRO A 93 10.92 18.82 16.03
CA PRO A 93 12.11 19.48 15.55
C PRO A 93 13.03 19.77 16.75
N THR A 94 14.12 19.03 16.87
CA THR A 94 15.15 19.33 17.87
C THR A 94 15.78 20.65 17.47
N LYS A 95 15.41 21.74 18.14
CA LYS A 95 16.15 23.02 18.08
C LYS A 95 17.51 22.82 18.75
N GLN A 96 18.44 22.13 18.09
CA GLN A 96 19.85 22.23 18.42
C GLN A 96 20.42 23.38 17.62
N ALA A 97 20.55 24.52 18.31
CA ALA A 97 21.36 25.62 17.86
C ALA A 97 22.83 25.17 17.79
N GLY A 98 23.44 25.30 16.62
CA GLY A 98 24.90 25.35 16.51
C GLY A 98 25.52 24.54 15.36
N GLN A 99 26.10 25.31 14.44
CA GLN A 99 27.20 25.00 13.53
C GLN A 99 26.87 24.36 12.18
N GLY A 100 27.18 25.16 11.15
CA GLY A 100 26.95 24.91 9.74
C GLY A 100 27.53 23.59 9.29
N HIS A 101 26.63 22.72 8.84
CA HIS A 101 26.93 21.79 7.77
C HIS A 101 25.96 22.16 6.66
N ASN A 102 26.49 22.47 5.47
CA ASN A 102 25.70 22.54 4.24
C ASN A 102 25.05 21.16 4.06
N SER A 103 23.86 21.00 4.62
CA SER A 103 23.00 19.87 4.36
C SER A 103 22.49 20.11 2.95
N ILE A 104 23.01 19.31 2.02
CA ILE A 104 22.29 19.02 0.79
C ILE A 104 20.90 18.60 1.26
N GLU A 105 19.88 19.43 0.98
CA GLU A 105 18.49 19.05 1.16
C GLU A 105 18.27 17.78 0.34
N MET A 106 18.44 16.62 0.98
CA MET A 106 17.82 15.40 0.52
C MET A 106 16.33 15.64 0.73
N SER A 107 15.68 16.22 -0.29
CA SER A 107 14.24 16.25 -0.39
C SER A 107 13.77 14.80 -0.27
N VAL A 108 13.20 14.48 0.88
CA VAL A 108 12.42 13.27 1.07
C VAL A 108 11.26 13.44 0.09
N LEU A 109 11.33 12.76 -1.06
CA LEU A 109 10.24 12.70 -2.02
C LEU A 109 9.08 12.02 -1.30
N LYS A 110 8.19 12.84 -0.74
CA LYS A 110 6.99 12.43 -0.04
C LYS A 110 5.93 12.22 -1.12
N TRP A 111 5.10 11.19 -0.97
CA TRP A 111 3.95 11.01 -1.84
C TRP A 111 3.11 12.31 -1.91
N GLU A 112 2.76 12.73 -3.12
CA GLU A 112 1.95 13.92 -3.37
C GLU A 112 0.59 13.50 -3.93
N LYS A 113 -0.48 14.13 -3.44
CA LYS A 113 -1.83 13.95 -3.97
C LYS A 113 -1.93 14.52 -5.40
N PRO A 114 -2.83 14.00 -6.25
CA PRO A 114 -2.99 14.49 -7.62
C PRO A 114 -3.57 15.92 -7.66
N GLU A 115 -3.52 16.53 -8.85
CA GLU A 115 -4.14 17.83 -9.12
C GLU A 115 -5.68 17.76 -9.01
N CYS A 116 -6.33 18.92 -8.81
CA CYS A 116 -7.79 19.00 -8.79
C CYS A 116 -8.40 18.49 -10.11
N GLY A 117 -9.40 17.61 -10.00
CA GLY A 117 -10.07 16.90 -11.08
C GLY A 117 -9.34 15.66 -11.58
N TRP A 118 -8.23 15.26 -10.95
CA TRP A 118 -7.44 14.09 -11.31
C TRP A 118 -7.50 13.02 -10.23
N VAL A 119 -7.38 11.76 -10.66
CA VAL A 119 -7.12 10.65 -9.74
C VAL A 119 -5.69 10.15 -9.88
N LYS A 120 -5.14 9.63 -8.78
CA LYS A 120 -3.85 8.95 -8.74
C LYS A 120 -4.06 7.45 -8.60
N VAL A 121 -3.48 6.68 -9.50
CA VAL A 121 -3.63 5.23 -9.60
C VAL A 121 -2.28 4.59 -9.32
N ASN A 122 -2.08 4.11 -8.09
CA ASN A 122 -0.87 3.37 -7.75
C ASN A 122 -1.09 1.88 -8.01
N TRP A 123 -0.17 1.25 -8.74
CA TRP A 123 -0.20 -0.20 -8.97
C TRP A 123 1.10 -0.86 -8.49
N TYR A 124 1.00 -2.12 -8.08
CA TYR A 124 2.14 -2.93 -7.67
C TYR A 124 1.89 -4.41 -7.97
N ALA A 125 2.94 -5.14 -8.32
CA ALA A 125 2.92 -6.59 -8.37
C ALA A 125 3.89 -7.23 -7.37
N SER A 126 3.48 -8.37 -6.82
CA SER A 126 4.34 -9.27 -6.06
C SER A 126 4.35 -10.62 -6.75
N ILE A 127 5.47 -11.33 -6.72
CA ILE A 127 5.60 -12.64 -7.38
C ILE A 127 6.31 -13.65 -6.49
N ASN A 128 5.75 -14.86 -6.44
CA ASN A 128 6.40 -16.06 -5.92
C ASN A 128 6.77 -16.95 -7.11
N LEU A 129 8.02 -16.86 -7.55
CA LEU A 129 8.53 -17.62 -8.71
C LEU A 129 8.49 -19.13 -8.50
N LYS A 130 8.64 -19.62 -7.27
CA LYS A 130 8.59 -21.06 -6.96
C LYS A 130 7.19 -21.62 -7.21
N GLU A 131 6.17 -20.86 -6.83
CA GLU A 131 4.76 -21.24 -7.01
C GLU A 131 4.16 -20.74 -8.32
N ARG A 132 4.94 -20.01 -9.13
CA ARG A 132 4.49 -19.31 -10.36
C ARG A 132 3.21 -18.52 -10.12
N ARG A 133 3.13 -17.82 -8.99
CA ARG A 133 1.95 -17.08 -8.56
C ARG A 133 2.31 -15.62 -8.34
N MET A 134 1.47 -14.73 -8.84
CA MET A 134 1.56 -13.30 -8.57
C MET A 134 0.39 -12.81 -7.74
N GLY A 135 0.60 -11.70 -7.04
CA GLY A 135 -0.45 -10.84 -6.50
C GLY A 135 -0.34 -9.44 -7.10
N ALA A 136 -1.46 -8.87 -7.53
CA ALA A 136 -1.58 -7.48 -7.96
C ALA A 136 -2.28 -6.66 -6.87
N GLY A 137 -1.83 -5.41 -6.68
CA GLY A 137 -2.48 -4.42 -5.84
C GLY A 137 -2.65 -3.11 -6.60
N ILE A 138 -3.84 -2.52 -6.54
CA ILE A 138 -4.18 -1.25 -7.18
C ILE A 138 -4.92 -0.38 -6.17
N ILE A 139 -4.56 0.89 -6.07
CA ILE A 139 -5.29 1.88 -5.29
C ILE A 139 -5.50 3.14 -6.13
N ILE A 140 -6.75 3.60 -6.18
CA ILE A 140 -7.18 4.83 -6.85
C ILE A 140 -7.52 5.85 -5.78
N ARG A 141 -6.90 7.03 -5.85
CA ARG A 141 -7.11 8.14 -4.92
C ARG A 141 -7.58 9.40 -5.64
N ASP A 142 -8.46 10.17 -5.00
CA ASP A 142 -8.93 11.47 -5.51
C ASP A 142 -7.93 12.61 -5.27
N GLU A 143 -8.35 13.84 -5.59
CA GLU A 143 -7.59 15.10 -5.45
C GLU A 143 -7.33 15.51 -3.99
N GLU A 144 -8.11 14.97 -3.05
CA GLU A 144 -7.87 15.07 -1.61
C GLU A 144 -6.84 14.03 -1.13
N GLY A 145 -6.60 12.99 -1.92
CA GLY A 145 -5.74 11.86 -1.60
C GLY A 145 -6.48 10.72 -0.90
N GLU A 146 -7.80 10.81 -0.81
CA GLU A 146 -8.66 9.79 -0.22
C GLU A 146 -8.80 8.61 -1.17
N ALA A 147 -8.83 7.40 -0.61
CA ALA A 147 -8.95 6.18 -1.41
C ALA A 147 -10.39 6.02 -1.92
N LEU A 148 -10.57 6.08 -3.23
CA LEU A 148 -11.85 5.82 -3.89
C LEU A 148 -12.06 4.32 -4.11
N VAL A 149 -11.00 3.63 -4.55
CA VAL A 149 -11.04 2.21 -4.91
C VAL A 149 -9.73 1.55 -4.50
N ALA A 150 -9.82 0.34 -3.96
CA ALA A 150 -8.67 -0.54 -3.73
C ALA A 150 -8.99 -1.94 -4.24
N VAL A 151 -8.11 -2.50 -5.06
CA VAL A 151 -8.26 -3.84 -5.64
C VAL A 151 -7.02 -4.65 -5.33
N CYS A 152 -7.23 -5.91 -4.95
CA CYS A 152 -6.18 -6.92 -4.95
C CYS A 152 -6.65 -8.15 -5.73
N ASP A 153 -5.75 -8.74 -6.50
CA ASP A 153 -6.02 -9.95 -7.28
C ASP A 153 -4.81 -10.88 -7.25
N GLN A 154 -5.02 -12.16 -7.58
CA GLN A 154 -3.96 -13.14 -7.70
C GLN A 154 -4.09 -13.92 -9.00
N LYS A 155 -2.95 -14.15 -9.66
CA LYS A 155 -2.89 -14.97 -10.88
C LYS A 155 -1.83 -16.04 -10.75
N THR A 156 -2.13 -17.22 -11.29
CA THR A 156 -1.19 -18.36 -11.38
C THR A 156 -0.56 -18.42 -12.77
N ASN A 157 0.45 -19.27 -12.93
CA ASN A 157 1.22 -19.45 -14.17
C ASN A 157 1.96 -18.18 -14.61
N VAL A 158 2.39 -17.36 -13.66
CA VAL A 158 3.24 -16.19 -13.92
C VAL A 158 4.66 -16.51 -13.45
N ASP A 159 5.62 -16.46 -14.37
CA ASP A 159 7.01 -16.87 -14.16
C ASP A 159 8.03 -15.74 -14.35
N SER A 160 7.56 -14.53 -14.65
CA SER A 160 8.40 -13.35 -14.83
C SER A 160 7.87 -12.19 -14.00
N PRO A 161 8.73 -11.50 -13.21
CA PRO A 161 8.34 -10.26 -12.54
C PRO A 161 7.80 -9.23 -13.53
N MET A 162 8.37 -9.16 -14.73
CA MET A 162 7.98 -8.19 -15.77
C MET A 162 6.58 -8.49 -16.28
N VAL A 163 6.25 -9.77 -16.48
CA VAL A 163 4.87 -10.18 -16.81
C VAL A 163 3.91 -9.84 -15.67
N ALA A 164 4.31 -10.05 -14.40
CA ALA A 164 3.48 -9.72 -13.25
C ALA A 164 3.19 -8.21 -13.14
N GLU A 165 4.22 -7.37 -13.29
CA GLU A 165 4.09 -5.92 -13.28
C GLU A 165 3.25 -5.41 -14.46
N SER A 166 3.47 -5.93 -15.66
CA SER A 166 2.66 -5.60 -16.84
C SER A 166 1.19 -6.02 -16.68
N LEU A 167 0.92 -7.18 -16.08
CA LEU A 167 -0.44 -7.62 -15.76
C LEU A 167 -1.10 -6.71 -14.73
N ALA A 168 -0.38 -6.32 -13.66
CA ALA A 168 -0.91 -5.41 -12.65
C ALA A 168 -1.24 -4.03 -13.22
N LEU A 169 -0.37 -3.49 -14.10
CA LEU A 169 -0.63 -2.26 -14.82
C LEU A 169 -1.83 -2.40 -15.78
N ARG A 170 -1.93 -3.51 -16.53
CA ARG A 170 -3.07 -3.76 -17.41
C ARG A 170 -4.39 -3.77 -16.65
N MET A 171 -4.42 -4.45 -15.50
CA MET A 171 -5.57 -4.44 -14.60
C MET A 171 -5.92 -3.03 -14.10
N ALA A 172 -4.93 -2.18 -13.82
CA ALA A 172 -5.16 -0.80 -13.38
C ALA A 172 -5.80 0.05 -14.49
N VAL A 173 -5.33 -0.06 -15.73
CA VAL A 173 -5.92 0.69 -16.86
C VAL A 173 -7.31 0.18 -17.25
N GLU A 174 -7.53 -1.14 -17.20
CA GLU A 174 -8.84 -1.77 -17.41
C GLU A 174 -9.84 -1.26 -16.35
N LEU A 175 -9.47 -1.31 -15.07
CA LEU A 175 -10.29 -0.82 -13.97
C LEU A 175 -10.65 0.67 -14.13
N CYS A 176 -9.69 1.52 -14.50
CA CYS A 176 -9.96 2.94 -14.74
C CYS A 176 -10.91 3.16 -15.92
N SER A 177 -10.79 2.34 -16.98
CA SER A 177 -11.70 2.41 -18.11
C SER A 177 -13.12 1.96 -17.74
N ASP A 178 -13.26 0.89 -16.97
CA ASP A 178 -14.54 0.35 -16.50
C ASP A 178 -15.27 1.33 -15.57
N LEU A 179 -14.52 2.05 -14.74
CA LEU A 179 -15.04 3.11 -13.87
C LEU A 179 -15.28 4.44 -14.62
N ASN A 180 -15.03 4.47 -15.93
CA ASN A 180 -15.11 5.65 -16.77
C ASN A 180 -14.31 6.86 -16.23
N ILE A 181 -13.11 6.59 -15.70
CA ILE A 181 -12.19 7.62 -15.23
C ILE A 181 -11.54 8.30 -16.43
N HIS A 182 -11.73 9.62 -16.55
CA HIS A 182 -11.22 10.37 -17.69
C HIS A 182 -9.82 10.96 -17.46
N LYS A 183 -9.49 11.38 -16.23
CA LYS A 183 -8.22 12.02 -15.89
C LYS A 183 -7.48 11.24 -14.81
N ALA A 184 -6.34 10.63 -15.17
CA ALA A 184 -5.63 9.73 -14.27
C ALA A 184 -4.10 9.83 -14.40
N VAL A 185 -3.42 9.77 -13.26
CA VAL A 185 -1.97 9.62 -13.17
C VAL A 185 -1.66 8.25 -12.59
N PHE A 186 -1.10 7.37 -13.41
CA PHE A 186 -0.66 6.04 -13.02
C PHE A 186 0.77 6.13 -12.46
N GLU A 187 0.99 5.60 -11.25
CA GLU A 187 2.32 5.51 -10.61
C GLU A 187 2.68 4.08 -10.14
N GLY A 188 3.88 3.61 -10.48
CA GLY A 188 4.40 2.30 -10.06
C GLY A 188 5.93 2.24 -10.03
N ASP A 189 6.52 1.22 -9.40
CA ASP A 189 7.98 1.08 -9.26
C ASP A 189 8.64 0.26 -10.40
N ALA A 190 7.85 -0.25 -11.34
CA ALA A 190 8.28 -1.05 -12.48
C ALA A 190 8.87 -0.20 -13.63
N LYS A 191 10.06 0.37 -13.42
CA LYS A 191 10.76 1.24 -14.39
C LYS A 191 10.78 0.70 -15.83
N VAL A 192 11.14 -0.57 -15.99
CA VAL A 192 11.25 -1.21 -17.32
C VAL A 192 9.89 -1.22 -18.03
N VAL A 193 8.82 -1.54 -17.31
CA VAL A 193 7.44 -1.56 -17.87
C VAL A 193 7.00 -0.15 -18.25
N ILE A 194 7.27 0.84 -17.39
CA ILE A 194 6.91 2.25 -17.65
C ILE A 194 7.65 2.78 -18.88
N GLU A 195 8.94 2.48 -19.00
CA GLU A 195 9.74 2.86 -20.17
C GLU A 195 9.25 2.16 -21.44
N ALA A 196 8.91 0.88 -21.37
CA ALA A 196 8.34 0.14 -22.50
C ALA A 196 6.99 0.72 -22.96
N VAL A 197 6.10 1.11 -22.04
CA VAL A 197 4.82 1.77 -22.35
C VAL A 197 5.03 3.14 -23.01
N LYS A 198 6.02 3.92 -22.56
CA LYS A 198 6.35 5.24 -23.14
C LYS A 198 7.07 5.14 -24.48
N SER A 199 7.73 4.02 -24.76
CA SER A 199 8.47 3.82 -26.00
C SER A 199 7.54 3.65 -27.21
N SER A 200 7.95 4.21 -28.34
CA SER A 200 7.32 3.98 -29.65
C SER A 200 7.73 2.66 -30.30
N GLU A 201 8.73 1.97 -29.75
CA GLU A 201 9.24 0.70 -30.28
C GLU A 201 8.33 -0.47 -29.89
N GLU A 202 8.29 -1.47 -30.77
CA GLU A 202 7.62 -2.75 -30.49
C GLU A 202 8.44 -3.56 -29.48
N GLU A 203 7.77 -4.08 -28.46
CA GLU A 203 8.38 -4.90 -27.42
C GLU A 203 8.13 -6.38 -27.75
N ASN A 204 9.15 -7.08 -28.27
CA ASN A 204 9.02 -8.48 -28.75
C ASN A 204 9.19 -9.55 -27.66
N SER A 205 9.11 -9.17 -26.39
CA SER A 205 9.27 -10.06 -25.24
C SER A 205 7.95 -10.67 -24.77
N ALA A 206 8.01 -11.59 -23.81
CA ALA A 206 6.84 -12.29 -23.27
C ALA A 206 5.79 -11.36 -22.60
N TYR A 207 6.17 -10.13 -22.24
CA TYR A 207 5.27 -9.11 -21.69
C TYR A 207 4.88 -8.04 -22.71
N GLY A 208 5.39 -8.12 -23.95
CA GLY A 208 5.17 -7.13 -25.00
C GLY A 208 3.71 -6.92 -25.36
N SER A 209 2.96 -8.01 -25.54
CA SER A 209 1.52 -7.94 -25.82
C SER A 209 0.74 -7.25 -24.70
N LEU A 210 1.14 -7.42 -23.43
CA LEU A 210 0.54 -6.73 -22.30
C LEU A 210 0.85 -5.23 -22.32
N VAL A 211 2.07 -4.86 -22.71
CA VAL A 211 2.47 -3.46 -22.89
C VAL A 211 1.69 -2.83 -24.04
N ASP A 212 1.46 -3.56 -25.13
CA ASP A 212 0.69 -3.08 -26.27
C ASP A 212 -0.79 -2.86 -25.92
N ASP A 213 -1.40 -3.77 -25.14
CA ASP A 213 -2.74 -3.59 -24.57
C ASP A 213 -2.80 -2.27 -23.77
N VAL A 214 -1.81 -2.03 -22.90
CA VAL A 214 -1.73 -0.81 -22.09
C VAL A 214 -1.54 0.43 -22.96
N LYS A 215 -0.64 0.40 -23.95
CA LYS A 215 -0.42 1.49 -24.91
C LYS A 215 -1.70 1.85 -25.65
N PHE A 216 -2.52 0.85 -26.00
CA PHE A 216 -3.81 1.07 -26.64
C PHE A 216 -4.72 1.96 -25.77
N PHE A 217 -4.81 1.71 -24.46
CA PHE A 217 -5.60 2.57 -23.55
C PHE A 217 -5.07 4.00 -23.51
N PHE A 218 -3.77 4.20 -23.30
CA PHE A 218 -3.16 5.53 -23.23
C PHE A 218 -3.33 6.31 -24.55
N LYS A 219 -3.30 5.64 -25.70
CA LYS A 219 -3.56 6.28 -27.00
C LYS A 219 -4.99 6.84 -27.13
N HIS A 220 -5.96 6.19 -26.51
CA HIS A 220 -7.38 6.60 -26.56
C HIS A 220 -7.83 7.44 -25.36
N ARG A 221 -6.93 7.70 -24.40
CA ARG A 221 -7.18 8.47 -23.19
C ARG A 221 -6.11 9.57 -23.04
N PRO A 222 -6.31 10.75 -23.66
CA PRO A 222 -5.28 11.79 -23.74
C PRO A 222 -4.90 12.37 -22.37
N ASP A 223 -5.82 12.31 -21.40
CA ASP A 223 -5.61 12.77 -20.02
C ASP A 223 -5.17 11.63 -19.10
N TRP A 224 -4.52 10.59 -19.63
CA TRP A 224 -3.90 9.54 -18.83
C TRP A 224 -2.38 9.64 -18.95
N TYR A 225 -1.70 9.70 -17.81
CA TYR A 225 -0.24 9.77 -17.73
C TYR A 225 0.32 8.65 -16.89
N ILE A 226 1.54 8.20 -17.20
CA ILE A 226 2.25 7.17 -16.43
C ILE A 226 3.60 7.70 -15.95
N SER A 227 3.93 7.49 -14.69
CA SER A 227 5.17 7.93 -14.05
C SER A 227 5.71 6.87 -13.09
N LEU A 228 7.00 7.00 -12.78
CA LEU A 228 7.63 6.20 -11.73
C LEU A 228 7.14 6.66 -10.37
N HIS A 229 6.82 5.70 -9.50
CA HIS A 229 6.56 5.95 -8.10
C HIS A 229 7.84 6.44 -7.42
N THR A 230 7.84 7.69 -6.98
CA THR A 230 8.97 8.31 -6.29
C THR A 230 8.89 8.06 -4.79
N GLU A 231 9.09 6.82 -4.36
CA GLU A 231 9.48 6.54 -2.98
C GLU A 231 10.80 5.77 -3.00
N LYS A 232 11.86 6.40 -2.47
CA LYS A 232 13.10 5.68 -2.16
C LYS A 232 12.76 4.65 -1.09
N LYS A 233 12.85 3.37 -1.44
CA LYS A 233 12.84 2.26 -0.48
C LYS A 233 13.88 2.57 0.61
N ILE A 234 13.42 2.74 1.85
CA ILE A 234 14.26 2.79 3.06
C ILE A 234 14.77 1.37 3.32
#